data_AF-A0A2N9FYJ8-F1
#
_entry.id   AF-A0A2N9FYJ8-F1
#
_cell.length_a   1.000
_cell.length_b   1.000
_cell.length_c   1.000
_cell.angle_alpha   90.00
_cell.angle_beta   90.00
_cell.angle_gamma   90.00
#
_symmetry.space_group_name_H-M   'P 1'
#
loop_
_entity.id
_entity.type
_entity.pdbx_description
1 polymer ?
#
loop_
_entity_poly.entity_id
_entity_poly.type
_entity_poly.pdbx_seq_one_letter_code
_entity_poly.pdbx_strand_id
1 'polypeptide(L)'
;MLLLIATEFDLEAEEYVSLPKGEVHKKKEIVQDVTLHDLDAANARPQGGQDILSLMGQMMKPRKTEITDKLRQEINKVVNRYIDEGVAELVPGVLFIDEILFSIIGTDMNCPHGIPIDLLDRLVIIRTQTYDVADMIQILAIRSSVENLVIDDESLAYLGDICQRASLRHAVQLLSPSSIVAKIKEHDKICKEDIEEVSALYLDAKSSARLLQEHQEKYIA
;
A
#
# COMPACT_ATOMS: atom_id res chain seq x y z
N MET A 1 -28.27 40.43 -21.09
CA MET A 1 -27.82 40.82 -22.45
C MET A 1 -26.30 40.94 -22.48
N LEU A 2 -25.59 39.83 -22.20
CA LEU A 2 -24.11 39.78 -22.24
C LEU A 2 -23.59 38.35 -22.52
N LEU A 3 -24.46 37.44 -22.95
CA LEU A 3 -24.14 36.01 -23.17
C LEU A 3 -24.14 35.62 -24.66
N LEU A 4 -24.10 36.60 -25.56
CA LEU A 4 -24.22 36.38 -27.00
C LEU A 4 -23.01 36.91 -27.81
N ILE A 5 -21.91 37.29 -27.15
CA ILE A 5 -20.68 37.74 -27.81
C ILE A 5 -19.50 36.94 -27.26
N ALA A 6 -19.50 35.62 -27.46
CA ALA A 6 -18.38 34.75 -27.11
C ALA A 6 -18.13 33.69 -28.19
N THR A 7 -18.49 33.99 -29.43
CA THR A 7 -18.26 33.11 -30.58
C THR A 7 -17.67 33.91 -31.72
N GLU A 8 -16.50 34.53 -31.50
CA GLU A 8 -15.57 34.90 -32.58
C GLU A 8 -14.37 35.66 -31.99
N PHE A 9 -13.17 35.28 -32.43
CA PHE A 9 -11.86 35.90 -32.19
C PHE A 9 -11.01 35.41 -31.00
N ASP A 10 -10.34 34.29 -31.30
CA ASP A 10 -8.88 34.13 -31.31
C ASP A 10 -8.07 34.11 -29.98
N LEU A 11 -7.36 32.98 -29.80
CA LEU A 11 -6.13 32.76 -29.04
C LEU A 11 -6.02 33.41 -27.64
N GLU A 12 -6.51 32.74 -26.58
CA GLU A 12 -5.77 32.47 -25.33
C GLU A 12 -6.43 31.25 -24.62
N ALA A 13 -5.60 30.34 -24.10
CA ALA A 13 -5.98 29.05 -23.53
C ALA A 13 -6.49 29.18 -22.08
N GLU A 14 -7.62 29.86 -21.88
CA GLU A 14 -8.26 29.91 -20.56
C GLU A 14 -9.30 28.80 -20.42
N GLU A 15 -9.11 27.95 -19.41
CA GLU A 15 -10.03 26.86 -19.07
C GLU A 15 -11.36 27.45 -18.55
N TYR A 16 -12.38 27.48 -19.41
CA TYR A 16 -13.69 28.03 -19.07
C TYR A 16 -14.35 27.20 -17.96
N VAL A 17 -14.35 27.72 -16.74
CA VAL A 17 -15.08 27.11 -15.61
C VAL A 17 -16.56 27.51 -15.70
N SER A 18 -17.44 26.51 -15.64
CA SER A 18 -18.89 26.75 -15.64
C SER A 18 -19.32 27.59 -14.43
N LEU A 19 -20.30 28.47 -14.63
CA LEU A 19 -20.91 29.25 -13.54
C LEU A 19 -21.36 28.31 -12.40
N PRO A 20 -20.88 28.52 -11.16
CA PRO A 20 -21.20 27.64 -10.05
C PRO A 20 -22.70 27.64 -9.79
N LYS A 21 -23.33 26.47 -9.90
CA LYS A 21 -24.78 26.32 -9.69
C LYS A 21 -25.13 26.33 -8.20
N GLY A 22 -26.23 26.99 -7.83
CA GLY A 22 -26.80 27.02 -6.47
C GLY A 22 -26.87 28.43 -5.86
N GLU A 23 -27.30 28.51 -4.60
CA GLU A 23 -27.34 29.78 -3.85
C GLU A 23 -25.95 30.39 -3.68
N VAL A 24 -25.88 31.72 -3.70
CA VAL A 24 -24.63 32.49 -3.52
C VAL A 24 -24.07 32.28 -2.11
N HIS A 25 -24.95 32.15 -1.11
CA HIS A 25 -24.57 31.77 0.25
C HIS A 25 -24.68 30.25 0.42
N LYS A 26 -23.54 29.56 0.52
CA LYS A 26 -23.47 28.14 0.88
C LYS A 26 -22.82 28.00 2.24
N LYS A 27 -23.54 27.41 3.20
CA LYS A 27 -22.96 26.91 4.46
C LYS A 27 -22.66 25.43 4.26
N LYS A 28 -21.38 25.07 4.14
CA LYS A 28 -20.92 23.69 4.10
C LYS A 28 -20.18 23.38 5.39
N GLU A 29 -20.56 22.31 6.05
CA GLU A 29 -19.74 21.70 7.08
C GLU A 29 -18.75 20.76 6.38
N ILE A 30 -17.46 21.06 6.51
CA ILE A 30 -16.38 20.27 5.93
C ILE A 30 -15.64 19.63 7.09
N VAL A 31 -15.75 18.31 7.20
CA VAL A 31 -14.94 17.53 8.12
C VAL A 31 -13.67 17.15 7.39
N GLN A 32 -12.51 17.38 8.01
CA GLN A 32 -11.22 17.12 7.41
C GLN A 32 -10.38 16.27 8.36
N ASP A 33 -10.02 15.07 7.92
CA ASP A 33 -9.11 14.20 8.64
C ASP A 33 -7.68 14.52 8.19
N VAL A 34 -6.82 14.88 9.14
CA VAL A 34 -5.41 15.24 8.88
C VAL A 34 -4.52 14.52 9.86
N THR A 35 -3.43 13.92 9.38
CA THR A 35 -2.45 13.31 10.28
C THR A 35 -1.48 14.37 10.81
N LEU A 36 -0.90 14.12 12.00
CA LEU A 36 0.14 15.00 12.55
C LEU A 36 1.35 15.11 11.60
N HIS A 37 1.63 14.04 10.84
CA HIS A 37 2.70 14.06 9.85
C HIS A 37 2.41 15.02 8.70
N ASP A 38 1.16 15.11 8.25
CA ASP A 38 0.77 16.04 7.18
C ASP A 38 0.92 17.49 7.65
N LEU A 39 0.58 17.79 8.91
CA LEU A 39 0.80 19.11 9.52
C LEU A 39 2.30 19.43 9.61
N ASP A 40 3.11 18.48 10.07
CA ASP A 40 4.57 18.65 10.14
C ASP A 40 5.16 18.90 8.75
N ALA A 41 4.76 18.13 7.74
CA ALA A 41 5.26 18.25 6.38
C ALA A 41 4.85 19.56 5.71
N ALA A 42 3.60 20.01 5.91
CA ALA A 42 3.10 21.26 5.37
C ALA A 42 3.82 22.49 5.93
N ASN A 43 4.16 22.47 7.23
CA ASN A 43 4.90 23.57 7.86
C ASN A 43 6.42 23.49 7.59
N ALA A 44 6.98 22.30 7.42
CA ALA A 44 8.39 22.11 7.06
C ALA A 44 8.68 22.53 5.61
N ARG A 45 7.69 22.46 4.72
CA ARG A 45 7.77 22.93 3.34
C ARG A 45 6.52 23.75 3.01
N PRO A 46 6.54 25.07 3.20
CA PRO A 46 5.43 25.92 2.78
C PRO A 46 5.26 25.83 1.26
N GLN A 47 4.30 25.02 0.79
CA GLN A 47 3.85 25.04 -0.60
C GLN A 47 3.01 26.31 -0.78
N GLY A 48 3.62 27.37 -1.30
CA GLY A 48 2.88 28.61 -1.56
C GLY A 48 3.67 29.91 -1.56
N GLY A 49 5.00 29.89 -1.45
CA GLY A 49 5.80 31.09 -1.64
C GLY A 49 5.79 31.53 -3.11
N GLN A 50 5.38 32.77 -3.41
CA GLN A 50 5.52 33.42 -4.72
C GLN A 50 6.98 33.72 -5.13
N ASP A 51 7.96 33.21 -4.39
CA ASP A 51 9.37 33.47 -4.65
C ASP A 51 9.94 32.52 -5.70
N ILE A 52 10.77 33.07 -6.58
CA ILE A 52 11.51 32.35 -7.64
C ILE A 52 12.25 31.12 -7.08
N LEU A 53 12.71 31.19 -5.82
CA LEU A 53 13.37 30.10 -5.11
C LEU A 53 12.42 28.94 -4.75
N SER A 54 11.16 29.23 -4.43
CA SER A 54 10.12 28.23 -4.12
C SER A 54 9.64 27.51 -5.37
N LEU A 55 9.54 28.22 -6.50
CA LEU A 55 9.27 27.65 -7.83
C LEU A 55 10.41 26.72 -8.29
N MET A 56 11.66 27.14 -8.06
CA MET A 56 12.83 26.33 -8.39
C MET A 56 12.96 25.10 -7.47
N GLY A 57 12.51 25.22 -6.21
CA GLY A 57 12.43 24.13 -5.24
C GLY A 57 11.36 23.08 -5.55
N GLN A 58 10.25 23.45 -6.22
CA GLN A 58 9.23 22.52 -6.69
C GLN A 58 9.68 21.70 -7.91
N MET A 59 10.55 22.27 -8.76
CA MET A 59 11.10 21.59 -9.94
C MET A 59 12.26 20.63 -9.59
N MET A 60 12.94 20.89 -8.46
CA MET A 60 13.95 20.02 -7.88
C MET A 60 13.28 18.86 -7.11
N LYS A 61 13.82 17.63 -7.24
CA LYS A 61 13.31 16.45 -6.51
C LYS A 61 13.11 16.78 -5.02
N PRO A 62 11.94 16.46 -4.44
CA PRO A 62 11.68 16.72 -3.03
C PRO A 62 12.67 15.94 -2.15
N ARG A 63 13.71 16.62 -1.64
CA ARG A 63 14.66 16.02 -0.69
C ARG A 63 13.96 15.84 0.65
N LYS A 64 13.81 14.61 1.15
CA LYS A 64 13.27 14.35 2.50
C LYS A 64 14.05 15.20 3.51
N THR A 65 13.45 16.31 3.93
CA THR A 65 14.00 17.19 4.96
C THR A 65 13.57 16.59 6.27
N GLU A 66 14.51 16.26 7.14
CA GLU A 66 14.19 15.81 8.49
C GLU A 66 13.42 16.91 9.21
N ILE A 67 12.25 16.55 9.76
CA ILE A 67 11.45 17.46 10.56
C ILE A 67 12.18 17.65 11.89
N THR A 68 12.56 18.88 12.18
CA THR A 68 13.25 19.22 13.44
C THR A 68 12.33 19.04 14.64
N ASP A 69 12.88 18.65 15.79
CA ASP A 69 12.09 18.48 17.01
C ASP A 69 11.45 19.78 17.50
N LYS A 70 12.05 20.94 17.19
CA LYS A 70 11.46 22.25 17.49
C LYS A 70 10.13 22.44 16.77
N LEU A 71 10.08 22.13 15.47
CA LEU A 71 8.86 22.24 14.67
C LEU A 71 7.77 21.29 15.19
N ARG A 72 8.13 20.05 15.54
CA ARG A 72 7.19 19.08 16.15
C ARG A 72 6.61 19.59 17.46
N GLN A 73 7.43 20.20 18.32
CA GLN A 73 6.97 20.76 19.59
C GLN A 73 6.01 21.95 19.39
N GLU A 74 6.28 22.80 18.40
CA GLU A 74 5.40 23.91 18.06
C GLU A 74 4.05 23.42 17.54
N ILE A 75 4.06 22.45 16.63
CA ILE A 75 2.84 21.87 16.07
C ILE A 75 2.02 21.17 17.15
N ASN A 76 2.66 20.36 18.00
CA ASN A 76 1.98 19.71 19.13
C ASN A 76 1.32 20.72 20.08
N LYS A 77 1.93 21.89 20.32
CA LYS A 77 1.31 22.96 21.12
C LYS A 77 0.06 23.53 20.45
N VAL A 78 0.08 23.73 19.14
CA VAL A 78 -1.07 24.25 18.39
C VAL A 78 -2.20 23.22 18.34
N VAL A 79 -1.87 21.95 18.09
CA VAL A 79 -2.84 20.85 18.08
C VAL A 79 -3.51 20.71 19.45
N ASN A 80 -2.75 20.73 20.55
CA ASN A 80 -3.32 20.68 21.89
C ASN A 80 -4.27 21.85 22.16
N ARG A 81 -3.93 23.06 21.68
CA ARG A 81 -4.83 24.22 21.79
C ARG A 81 -6.16 23.99 21.06
N TYR A 82 -6.12 23.44 19.84
CA TYR A 82 -7.35 23.14 19.08
C TYR A 82 -8.20 22.05 19.71
N ILE A 83 -7.59 21.12 20.44
CA ILE A 83 -8.30 20.13 21.24
C ILE A 83 -8.97 20.80 22.45
N ASP A 84 -8.24 21.65 23.17
CA ASP A 84 -8.77 22.40 24.33
C ASP A 84 -9.92 23.34 23.94
N GLU A 85 -9.85 23.94 22.75
CA GLU A 85 -10.90 24.81 22.18
C GLU A 85 -12.10 24.01 21.63
N GLY A 86 -12.01 22.69 21.55
CA GLY A 86 -13.07 21.82 21.00
C GLY A 86 -13.23 21.93 19.47
N VAL A 87 -12.21 22.44 18.78
CA VAL A 87 -12.17 22.60 17.31
C VAL A 87 -11.71 21.31 16.64
N ALA A 88 -10.85 20.53 17.30
CA ALA A 88 -10.28 19.29 16.78
C ALA A 88 -10.36 18.15 17.81
N GLU A 89 -10.45 16.92 17.32
CA GLU A 89 -10.42 15.70 18.14
C GLU A 89 -9.19 14.85 17.76
N LEU A 90 -8.48 14.33 18.75
CA LEU A 90 -7.34 13.45 18.53
C LEU A 90 -7.78 11.99 18.47
N VAL A 91 -7.69 11.39 17.29
CA VAL A 91 -8.01 9.97 17.06
C VAL A 91 -6.72 9.16 16.99
N PRO A 92 -6.46 8.21 17.91
CA PRO A 92 -5.28 7.34 17.83
C PRO A 92 -5.42 6.34 16.69
N GLY A 93 -4.37 6.21 15.88
CA GLY A 93 -4.29 5.23 14.79
C GLY A 93 -3.61 3.93 15.20
N VAL A 94 -3.48 3.01 14.23
CA VAL A 94 -2.73 1.76 14.38
C VAL A 94 -1.46 1.87 13.55
N LEU A 95 -0.30 1.69 14.20
CA LEU A 95 0.97 1.56 13.51
C LEU A 95 1.29 0.08 13.32
N PHE A 96 1.23 -0.40 12.08
CA PHE A 96 1.64 -1.75 11.73
C PHE A 96 3.13 -1.75 11.33
N ILE A 97 3.94 -2.52 12.05
CA ILE A 97 5.35 -2.76 11.76
C ILE A 97 5.50 -4.24 11.46
N ASP A 98 5.82 -4.57 10.21
CA ASP A 98 6.13 -5.93 9.79
C ASP A 98 7.63 -6.21 9.91
N GLU A 99 8.01 -7.49 9.96
CA GLU A 99 9.41 -7.95 9.94
C GLU A 99 10.33 -7.34 11.03
N ILE A 100 9.92 -7.42 12.30
CA ILE A 100 10.68 -6.86 13.45
C ILE A 100 12.00 -7.62 13.74
N LEU A 101 12.27 -8.74 13.06
CA LEU A 101 13.49 -9.53 13.27
C LEU A 101 14.73 -8.82 12.70
N PHE A 102 15.31 -7.93 13.50
CA PHE A 102 16.63 -7.35 13.24
C PHE A 102 17.67 -7.96 14.16
N SER A 103 18.77 -8.45 13.58
CA SER A 103 19.96 -8.73 14.37
C SER A 103 20.61 -7.39 14.73
N ILE A 104 20.67 -7.07 16.02
CA ILE A 104 21.40 -5.90 16.50
C ILE A 104 22.89 -6.20 16.33
N ILE A 105 23.54 -5.52 15.38
CA ILE A 105 24.97 -5.66 15.13
C ILE A 105 25.71 -5.23 16.42
N GLY A 106 26.47 -6.15 17.01
CA GLY A 106 27.34 -5.87 18.15
C GLY A 106 26.89 -6.44 19.51
N THR A 107 25.80 -7.21 19.57
CA THR A 107 25.40 -7.95 20.78
C THR A 107 25.27 -9.44 20.50
N ASP A 108 25.96 -10.26 21.30
CA ASP A 108 25.85 -11.74 21.27
C ASP A 108 24.58 -12.26 21.97
N MET A 109 23.58 -11.39 22.17
CA MET A 109 22.37 -11.73 22.91
C MET A 109 21.33 -12.37 21.98
N ASN A 110 21.01 -13.63 22.25
CA ASN A 110 19.92 -14.32 21.57
C ASN A 110 18.58 -13.86 22.15
N CYS A 111 17.91 -12.94 21.45
CA CYS A 111 16.58 -12.44 21.82
C CYS A 111 15.46 -13.29 21.19
N PRO A 112 14.43 -13.73 21.94
CA PRO A 112 13.24 -14.34 21.37
C PRO A 112 12.60 -13.41 20.34
N HIS A 113 12.27 -13.93 19.15
CA HIS A 113 11.66 -13.18 18.05
C HIS A 113 12.45 -11.94 17.57
N GLY A 114 13.73 -11.80 17.91
CA GLY A 114 14.53 -10.61 17.59
C GLY A 114 14.14 -9.36 18.39
N ILE A 115 13.35 -9.51 19.46
CA ILE A 115 12.86 -8.41 20.28
C ILE A 115 13.59 -8.39 21.63
N PRO A 116 14.15 -7.26 22.08
CA PRO A 116 14.74 -7.14 23.41
C PRO A 116 13.74 -7.51 24.52
N ILE A 117 14.21 -8.19 25.57
CA ILE A 117 13.35 -8.67 26.66
C ILE A 117 12.52 -7.56 27.34
N ASP A 118 13.05 -6.34 27.48
CA ASP A 118 12.32 -5.19 28.07
C ASP A 118 11.14 -4.75 27.20
N LEU A 119 11.25 -4.90 25.88
CA LEU A 119 10.14 -4.63 24.98
C LEU A 119 9.17 -5.82 24.96
N LEU A 120 9.68 -7.05 25.00
CA LEU A 120 8.87 -8.27 25.01
C LEU A 120 7.90 -8.32 26.20
N ASP A 121 8.33 -7.88 27.39
CA ASP A 121 7.50 -7.82 28.59
C ASP A 121 6.34 -6.82 28.49
N ARG A 122 6.41 -5.87 27.54
CA ARG A 122 5.35 -4.86 27.29
C ARG A 122 4.42 -5.26 26.15
N LEU A 123 4.71 -6.35 25.44
CA LEU A 123 3.95 -6.78 24.28
C LEU A 123 2.94 -7.87 24.65
N VAL A 124 1.75 -7.77 24.08
CA VAL A 124 0.77 -8.88 24.10
C VAL A 124 1.03 -9.75 22.87
N ILE A 125 1.57 -10.95 23.10
CA ILE A 125 1.86 -11.90 22.02
C ILE A 125 0.58 -12.66 21.66
N ILE A 126 0.05 -12.40 20.47
CA ILE A 126 -1.05 -13.17 19.89
C ILE A 126 -0.45 -14.21 18.94
N ARG A 127 -0.64 -15.49 19.26
CA ARG A 127 -0.16 -16.59 18.41
C ARG A 127 -1.14 -16.84 17.27
N THR A 128 -0.65 -16.77 16.04
CA THR A 128 -1.41 -17.21 14.86
C THR A 128 -1.32 -18.73 14.70
N GLN A 129 -2.39 -19.33 14.21
CA GLN A 129 -2.41 -20.75 13.84
C GLN A 129 -2.17 -20.89 12.34
N THR A 130 -1.63 -22.02 11.91
CA THR A 130 -1.52 -22.35 10.50
C THR A 130 -2.90 -22.69 9.95
N TYR A 131 -3.19 -22.25 8.74
CA TYR A 131 -4.43 -22.59 8.05
C TYR A 131 -4.45 -24.07 7.65
N ASP A 132 -5.63 -24.68 7.67
CA ASP A 132 -5.85 -26.00 7.06
C ASP A 132 -6.10 -25.85 5.55
N VAL A 133 -5.97 -26.95 4.79
CA VAL A 133 -6.15 -26.93 3.32
C VAL A 133 -7.56 -26.45 2.94
N ALA A 134 -8.58 -26.81 3.73
CA ALA A 134 -9.95 -26.35 3.53
C ALA A 134 -10.07 -24.82 3.68
N ASP A 135 -9.43 -24.23 4.68
CA ASP A 135 -9.43 -22.78 4.90
C ASP A 135 -8.66 -22.06 3.79
N MET A 136 -7.55 -22.65 3.30
CA MET A 136 -6.79 -22.09 2.18
C MET A 136 -7.62 -22.01 0.90
N ILE A 137 -8.39 -23.06 0.58
CA ILE A 137 -9.30 -23.06 -0.58
C ILE A 137 -10.36 -21.96 -0.42
N GLN A 138 -10.94 -21.78 0.77
CA GLN A 138 -11.89 -20.70 1.02
C GLN A 138 -11.28 -19.31 0.84
N ILE A 139 -10.06 -19.10 1.34
CA ILE A 139 -9.34 -17.83 1.17
C ILE A 139 -9.10 -17.54 -0.32
N LEU A 140 -8.70 -18.56 -1.10
CA LEU A 140 -8.52 -18.42 -2.54
C LEU A 140 -9.84 -18.13 -3.27
N ALA A 141 -10.95 -18.75 -2.86
CA ALA A 141 -12.27 -18.48 -3.43
C ALA A 141 -12.73 -17.03 -3.16
N ILE A 142 -12.51 -16.52 -1.95
CA ILE A 142 -12.78 -15.12 -1.61
C ILE A 142 -11.90 -14.21 -2.47
N ARG A 143 -10.60 -14.54 -2.61
CA ARG A 143 -9.67 -13.74 -3.41
C ARG A 143 -10.05 -13.70 -4.89
N SER A 144 -10.43 -14.85 -5.45
CA SER A 144 -10.95 -14.97 -6.81
C SER A 144 -12.18 -14.08 -7.02
N SER A 145 -13.09 -14.07 -6.04
CA SER A 145 -14.30 -13.24 -6.08
C SER A 145 -13.98 -11.74 -6.06
N VAL A 146 -13.01 -11.32 -5.23
CA VAL A 146 -12.56 -9.92 -5.17
C VAL A 146 -11.91 -9.47 -6.48
N GLU A 147 -11.17 -10.36 -7.14
CA GLU A 147 -10.54 -10.09 -8.43
C GLU A 147 -11.48 -10.29 -9.64
N ASN A 148 -12.74 -10.68 -9.41
CA ASN A 148 -13.73 -11.03 -10.43
C ASN A 148 -13.23 -12.10 -11.41
N LEU A 149 -12.54 -13.12 -10.88
CA LEU A 149 -12.06 -14.27 -11.64
C LEU A 149 -13.01 -15.45 -11.48
N VAL A 150 -13.31 -16.12 -12.59
CA VAL A 150 -14.09 -17.37 -12.60
C VAL A 150 -13.12 -18.53 -12.71
N ILE A 151 -13.09 -19.38 -11.68
CA ILE A 151 -12.17 -20.51 -11.54
C ILE A 151 -13.02 -21.77 -11.39
N ASP A 152 -12.59 -22.87 -12.01
CA ASP A 152 -13.22 -24.18 -11.82
C ASP A 152 -12.86 -24.81 -10.47
N ASP A 153 -13.76 -25.64 -9.94
CA ASP A 153 -13.58 -26.26 -8.61
C ASP A 153 -12.34 -27.18 -8.56
N GLU A 154 -12.01 -27.85 -9.67
CA GLU A 154 -10.80 -28.67 -9.79
C GLU A 154 -9.52 -27.83 -9.74
N SER A 155 -9.54 -26.65 -10.37
CA SER A 155 -8.45 -25.67 -10.36
C SER A 155 -8.23 -25.11 -8.95
N LEU A 156 -9.31 -24.87 -8.20
CA LEU A 156 -9.22 -24.43 -6.79
C LEU A 156 -8.62 -25.51 -5.89
N ALA A 157 -8.99 -26.78 -6.07
CA ALA A 157 -8.39 -27.89 -5.34
C ALA A 157 -6.88 -27.99 -5.62
N TYR A 158 -6.48 -27.84 -6.89
CA TYR A 158 -5.06 -27.87 -7.29
C TYR A 158 -4.25 -26.70 -6.67
N LEU A 159 -4.82 -25.49 -6.61
CA LEU A 159 -4.20 -24.37 -5.90
C LEU A 159 -4.09 -24.62 -4.39
N GLY A 160 -5.02 -25.34 -3.80
CA GLY A 160 -4.94 -25.80 -2.41
C GLY A 160 -3.70 -26.69 -2.16
N ASP A 161 -3.43 -27.63 -3.06
CA ASP A 161 -2.23 -28.48 -2.98
C ASP A 161 -0.94 -27.67 -3.16
N ILE A 162 -0.93 -26.70 -4.08
CA ILE A 162 0.20 -25.77 -4.25
C ILE A 162 0.43 -24.95 -2.98
N CYS A 163 -0.64 -24.47 -2.32
CA CYS A 163 -0.52 -23.75 -1.05
C CYS A 163 0.19 -24.57 0.03
N GLN A 164 -0.14 -25.86 0.14
CA GLN A 164 0.45 -26.74 1.14
C GLN A 164 1.95 -26.97 0.88
N ARG A 165 2.35 -27.10 -0.39
CA ARG A 165 3.76 -27.29 -0.77
C ARG A 165 4.59 -26.01 -0.63
N ALA A 166 4.05 -24.89 -1.08
CA ALA A 166 4.73 -23.60 -1.13
C ALA A 166 4.26 -22.67 0.01
N SER A 167 3.36 -21.75 -0.32
CA SER A 167 2.72 -20.82 0.63
C SER A 167 1.43 -20.25 0.03
N LEU A 168 0.50 -19.82 0.88
CA LEU A 168 -0.73 -19.15 0.46
C LEU A 168 -0.45 -17.87 -0.35
N ARG A 169 0.60 -17.13 0.00
CA ARG A 169 1.01 -15.92 -0.74
C ARG A 169 1.38 -16.25 -2.19
N HIS A 170 2.12 -17.33 -2.39
CA HIS A 170 2.51 -17.76 -3.73
C HIS A 170 1.28 -18.15 -4.57
N ALA A 171 0.36 -18.94 -4.03
CA ALA A 171 -0.85 -19.33 -4.74
C ALA A 171 -1.73 -18.13 -5.13
N VAL A 172 -1.89 -17.13 -4.24
CA VAL A 172 -2.61 -15.88 -4.56
C VAL A 172 -1.93 -15.14 -5.72
N GLN A 173 -0.60 -15.12 -5.75
CA GLN A 173 0.15 -14.48 -6.84
C GLN A 173 0.00 -15.20 -8.18
N LEU A 174 -0.33 -16.49 -8.20
CA LEU A 174 -0.55 -17.26 -9.43
C LEU A 174 -1.92 -16.96 -10.07
N LEU A 175 -2.89 -16.43 -9.31
CA LEU A 175 -4.25 -16.16 -9.83
C LEU A 175 -4.25 -15.13 -10.96
N SER A 176 -3.57 -14.00 -10.76
CA SER A 176 -3.51 -12.92 -11.75
C SER A 176 -2.84 -13.33 -13.09
N PRO A 177 -1.66 -13.98 -13.12
CA PRO A 177 -1.09 -14.48 -14.36
C PRO A 177 -1.91 -15.62 -14.98
N SER A 178 -2.55 -16.48 -14.19
CA SER A 178 -3.46 -17.52 -14.71
C SER A 178 -4.66 -16.92 -15.44
N SER A 179 -5.20 -15.79 -14.97
CA SER A 179 -6.24 -15.06 -15.69
C SER A 179 -5.77 -14.53 -17.05
N ILE A 180 -4.52 -14.07 -17.14
CA ILE A 180 -3.95 -13.56 -18.40
C ILE A 180 -3.76 -14.72 -19.39
N VAL A 181 -3.22 -15.86 -18.94
CA VAL A 181 -3.06 -17.06 -19.78
C VAL A 181 -4.40 -17.59 -20.26
N ALA A 182 -5.39 -17.69 -19.38
CA ALA A 182 -6.75 -18.09 -19.74
C ALA A 182 -7.35 -17.16 -20.82
N LYS A 183 -7.17 -15.83 -20.69
CA LYS A 183 -7.62 -14.87 -21.70
C LYS A 183 -6.92 -15.02 -23.05
N ILE A 184 -5.62 -15.34 -23.06
CA ILE A 184 -4.85 -15.57 -24.29
C ILE A 184 -5.34 -16.83 -25.00
N LYS A 185 -5.70 -17.86 -24.25
CA LYS A 185 -6.26 -19.12 -24.77
C LYS A 185 -7.77 -19.06 -25.05
N GLU A 186 -8.40 -17.90 -24.85
CA GLU A 186 -9.84 -17.68 -25.00
C GLU A 186 -10.70 -18.58 -24.10
N HIS A 187 -10.18 -18.95 -22.92
CA HIS A 187 -10.96 -19.66 -21.91
C HIS A 187 -11.84 -18.67 -21.12
N ASP A 188 -13.12 -18.98 -20.98
CA ASP A 188 -14.07 -18.21 -20.14
C ASP A 188 -13.81 -18.41 -18.63
N LYS A 189 -13.11 -19.48 -18.26
CA LYS A 189 -12.80 -19.87 -16.88
C LYS A 189 -11.35 -20.33 -16.76
N ILE A 190 -10.77 -20.20 -15.57
CA ILE A 190 -9.41 -20.67 -15.29
C ILE A 190 -9.41 -22.18 -15.08
N CYS A 191 -8.83 -22.90 -16.03
CA CYS A 191 -8.68 -24.35 -16.00
C CYS A 191 -7.38 -24.76 -15.30
N LYS A 192 -7.26 -26.04 -14.94
CA LYS A 192 -6.09 -26.57 -14.23
C LYS A 192 -4.83 -26.48 -15.07
N GLU A 193 -4.96 -26.69 -16.38
CA GLU A 193 -3.86 -26.64 -17.35
C GLU A 193 -3.20 -25.24 -17.38
N ASP A 194 -4.00 -24.19 -17.23
CA ASP A 194 -3.49 -22.82 -17.20
C ASP A 194 -2.66 -22.55 -15.95
N ILE A 195 -3.07 -23.11 -14.81
CA ILE A 195 -2.35 -22.99 -13.54
C ILE A 195 -1.07 -23.81 -13.56
N GLU A 196 -1.08 -25.00 -14.16
CA GLU A 196 0.13 -25.82 -14.33
C GLU A 196 1.18 -25.11 -15.19
N GLU A 197 0.77 -24.48 -16.28
CA GLU A 197 1.68 -23.70 -17.14
C GLU A 197 2.26 -22.50 -16.39
N VAL A 198 1.42 -21.74 -15.67
CA VAL A 198 1.87 -20.60 -14.88
C VAL A 198 2.77 -21.03 -13.73
N SER A 199 2.51 -22.17 -13.09
CA SER A 199 3.37 -22.73 -12.05
C SER A 199 4.74 -23.16 -12.57
N ALA A 200 4.86 -23.53 -13.84
CA ALA A 200 6.14 -23.82 -14.48
C ALA A 200 6.93 -22.54 -14.80
N LEU A 201 6.23 -21.45 -15.14
CA LEU A 201 6.84 -20.16 -15.43
C LEU A 201 7.27 -19.39 -14.17
N TYR A 202 6.45 -19.43 -13.13
CA TYR A 202 6.66 -18.68 -11.88
C TYR A 202 6.99 -19.64 -10.73
N LEU A 203 8.29 -19.80 -10.48
CA LEU A 203 8.80 -20.62 -9.40
C LEU A 203 8.59 -19.95 -8.03
N ASP A 204 8.32 -20.76 -7.00
CA ASP A 204 8.32 -20.30 -5.62
C ASP A 204 9.76 -20.07 -5.11
N ALA A 205 9.88 -19.30 -4.03
CA ALA A 205 11.18 -18.95 -3.45
C ALA A 205 11.98 -20.19 -3.00
N LYS A 206 11.33 -21.25 -2.50
CA LYS A 206 12.04 -22.45 -2.01
C LYS A 206 12.55 -23.28 -3.19
N SER A 207 11.74 -23.51 -4.21
CA SER A 207 12.17 -24.22 -5.41
C SER A 207 13.24 -23.45 -6.17
N SER A 208 13.13 -22.12 -6.25
CA SER A 208 14.16 -21.27 -6.84
C SER A 208 15.49 -21.37 -6.07
N ALA A 209 15.45 -21.37 -4.73
CA ALA A 209 16.65 -21.53 -3.92
C ALA A 209 17.32 -22.91 -4.12
N ARG A 210 16.53 -23.97 -4.26
CA ARG A 210 17.04 -25.33 -4.55
C ARG A 210 17.71 -25.40 -5.91
N LEU A 211 17.09 -24.85 -6.95
CA LEU A 211 17.65 -24.81 -8.29
C LEU A 211 18.99 -24.05 -8.32
N LEU A 212 19.09 -22.95 -7.57
CA LEU A 212 20.34 -22.20 -7.42
C LEU A 212 21.42 -23.00 -6.70
N GLN A 213 21.08 -23.78 -5.67
CA GLN A 213 22.04 -24.67 -5.00
C GLN A 213 22.54 -25.78 -5.93
N GLU A 214 21.68 -26.35 -6.77
CA GLU A 214 22.05 -27.39 -7.74
C GLU A 214 22.94 -26.85 -8.87
N HIS A 215 22.81 -25.58 -9.22
CA HIS A 215 23.62 -24.90 -10.22
C HIS A 215 24.68 -23.96 -9.64
N GLN A 216 25.05 -24.14 -8.37
CA GLN A 216 25.96 -23.26 -7.64
C GLN A 216 27.32 -23.10 -8.35
N GLU A 217 27.80 -24.13 -9.07
CA GLU A 217 29.05 -24.06 -9.85
C GLU A 217 28.98 -23.11 -11.06
N LYS A 218 27.78 -22.84 -11.60
CA LYS A 218 27.56 -21.91 -12.73
C LYS A 218 27.22 -20.50 -12.26
N TYR A 219 26.73 -20.37 -11.03
CA TYR A 219 26.28 -19.13 -10.43
C TYR A 219 27.07 -18.86 -9.15
N ILE A 220 28.37 -18.58 -9.31
CA ILE A 220 29.18 -17.64 -8.54
C ILE A 220 30.55 -17.52 -9.25
N ALA A 221 30.98 -16.29 -9.49
CA ALA A 221 32.38 -15.88 -9.66
C ALA A 221 32.75 -15.00 -8.47
#